data_AF-A0A4E9EYE1-F1
#
_entry.id   AF-A0A4E9EYE1-F1
#
_cell.length_a   1.000
_cell.length_b   1.000
_cell.length_c   1.000
_cell.angle_alpha   90.00
_cell.angle_beta   90.00
_cell.angle_gamma   90.00
#
_symmetry.space_group_name_H-M   'P 1'
#
loop_
_entity.id
_entity.type
_entity.pdbx_description
1 polymer ?
#
loop_
_entity_poly.entity_id
_entity_poly.type
_entity_poly.pdbx_seq_one_letter_code
_entity_poly.pdbx_strand_id
1 'polypeptide(L)'
;MSASLLSRLETAETSCDRTMLLDELRATTVESPDRIAPFMHFIQSAFTDLSRPIRILAYQCALNYISSNPSMSVHFMSAYSVALLHRSADISLHALSFLSEFITASR
;
A
#
# COMPACT_ATOMS: atom_id res chain seq x y z
N MET A 1 -19.69 1.58 1.60
CA MET A 1 -18.67 1.93 0.59
C MET A 1 -17.59 0.86 0.41
N SER A 2 -17.28 0.02 1.40
CA SER A 2 -16.20 -0.98 1.29
C SER A 2 -16.41 -2.06 0.21
N ALA A 3 -17.61 -2.63 0.08
CA ALA A 3 -17.84 -3.78 -0.82
C ALA A 3 -17.73 -3.44 -2.32
N SER A 4 -18.18 -2.25 -2.74
CA SER A 4 -18.11 -1.82 -4.15
C SER A 4 -16.68 -1.54 -4.60
N LEU A 5 -15.88 -0.89 -3.75
CA LEU A 5 -14.46 -0.63 -4.04
C LEU A 5 -13.66 -1.94 -4.11
N LEU A 6 -13.94 -2.87 -3.19
CA LEU A 6 -13.26 -4.17 -3.14
C LEU A 6 -13.47 -4.95 -4.44
N SER A 7 -14.73 -5.09 -4.88
CA SER A 7 -15.06 -5.76 -6.14
C SER A 7 -14.39 -5.09 -7.35
N ARG A 8 -14.32 -3.76 -7.39
CA ARG A 8 -13.64 -3.03 -8.47
C ARG A 8 -12.13 -3.27 -8.49
N LEU A 9 -11.49 -3.37 -7.32
CA LEU A 9 -10.06 -3.70 -7.21
C LEU A 9 -9.77 -5.14 -7.65
N GLU A 10 -10.67 -6.08 -7.36
CA GLU A 10 -10.57 -7.48 -7.80
C GLU A 10 -10.62 -7.61 -9.33
N THR A 11 -11.42 -6.78 -10.00
CA THR A 11 -11.63 -6.84 -11.46
C THR A 11 -10.85 -5.79 -12.24
N ALA A 12 -9.91 -5.07 -11.61
CA ALA A 12 -9.18 -4.00 -12.27
C ALA A 12 -8.11 -4.55 -13.21
N GLU A 13 -8.32 -4.45 -14.52
CA GLU A 13 -7.43 -5.02 -15.54
C GLU A 13 -6.29 -4.08 -15.94
N THR A 14 -6.51 -2.75 -15.90
CA THR A 14 -5.52 -1.78 -16.38
C THR A 14 -4.73 -1.14 -15.24
N SER A 15 -3.51 -0.67 -15.54
CA SER A 15 -2.74 0.12 -14.57
C SER A 15 -3.41 1.46 -14.23
N CYS A 16 -4.16 2.04 -15.17
CA CYS A 16 -4.87 3.30 -14.94
C CYS A 16 -5.97 3.11 -13.89
N ASP A 17 -6.81 2.09 -14.08
CA ASP A 17 -7.91 1.77 -13.17
C ASP A 17 -7.39 1.45 -11.76
N ARG A 18 -6.33 0.62 -11.67
CA ARG A 18 -5.70 0.30 -10.38
C ARG A 18 -5.16 1.53 -9.67
N THR A 19 -4.59 2.49 -10.41
CA THR A 19 -4.12 3.76 -9.83
C THR A 19 -5.28 4.58 -9.28
N MET A 20 -6.36 4.75 -10.04
CA MET A 20 -7.55 5.48 -9.58
C MET A 20 -8.19 4.84 -8.34
N LEU A 21 -8.32 3.51 -8.33
CA LEU A 21 -8.93 2.77 -7.23
C LEU A 21 -8.06 2.81 -5.96
N LEU A 22 -6.74 2.72 -6.11
CA LEU A 22 -5.82 2.87 -4.97
C LEU A 22 -5.79 4.30 -4.44
N ASP A 23 -6.00 5.31 -5.28
CA ASP A 23 -6.13 6.69 -4.81
C ASP A 23 -7.43 6.91 -4.03
N GLU A 24 -8.54 6.32 -4.49
CA GLU A 24 -9.82 6.28 -3.75
C GLU A 24 -9.65 5.59 -2.39
N LEU A 25 -8.93 4.46 -2.36
CA LEU A 25 -8.59 3.76 -1.12
C LEU A 25 -7.71 4.63 -0.21
N ARG A 26 -6.68 5.28 -0.76
CA ARG A 26 -5.79 6.18 -0.01
C ARG A 26 -6.59 7.29 0.65
N ALA A 27 -7.47 7.97 -0.08
CA ALA A 27 -8.34 9.01 0.47
C ALA A 27 -9.16 8.48 1.66
N THR A 28 -9.71 7.27 1.54
CA THR A 28 -10.44 6.60 2.63
C THR A 28 -9.55 6.33 3.85
N THR A 29 -8.30 5.92 3.66
CA THR A 29 -7.36 5.65 4.77
C THR A 29 -6.94 6.90 5.55
N VAL A 30 -7.04 8.10 4.95
CA VAL A 30 -6.77 9.36 5.66
C VAL A 30 -7.90 9.65 6.67
N GLU A 31 -9.15 9.37 6.30
CA GLU A 31 -10.32 9.65 7.14
C GLU A 31 -10.66 8.51 8.11
N SER A 32 -10.43 7.27 7.69
CA SER A 32 -10.80 6.07 8.45
C SER A 32 -9.78 4.95 8.22
N PRO A 33 -8.58 5.06 8.82
CA PRO A 33 -7.47 4.13 8.61
C PRO A 33 -7.84 2.66 8.83
N ASP A 34 -8.70 2.36 9.82
CA ASP A 34 -9.08 0.99 10.19
C ASP A 34 -9.89 0.24 9.13
N ARG A 35 -10.45 0.96 8.14
CA ARG A 35 -11.24 0.34 7.05
C ARG A 35 -10.37 -0.33 5.98
N ILE A 36 -9.05 -0.31 6.14
CA ILE A 36 -8.09 -0.86 5.19
C ILE A 36 -8.05 -2.40 5.21
N ALA A 37 -8.51 -3.06 6.27
CA ALA A 37 -8.34 -4.49 6.49
C ALA A 37 -8.76 -5.37 5.29
N PRO A 38 -9.93 -5.15 4.64
CA PRO A 38 -10.33 -5.93 3.46
C PRO A 38 -9.39 -5.78 2.26
N PHE A 39 -8.64 -4.68 2.20
CA PHE A 39 -7.82 -4.28 1.06
C PHE A 39 -6.32 -4.58 1.26
N MET A 40 -5.93 -5.15 2.40
CA MET A 40 -4.51 -5.34 2.76
C MET A 40 -3.73 -6.11 1.69
N HIS A 41 -4.31 -7.16 1.11
CA HIS A 41 -3.63 -7.97 0.10
C HIS A 41 -3.37 -7.18 -1.20
N PHE A 42 -4.26 -6.27 -1.59
CA PHE A 42 -4.03 -5.36 -2.72
C PHE A 42 -2.88 -4.40 -2.45
N ILE A 43 -2.81 -3.86 -1.23
CA ILE A 43 -1.73 -2.93 -0.84
C ILE A 43 -0.38 -3.64 -0.78
N GLN A 44 -0.34 -4.81 -0.13
CA GLN A 44 0.87 -5.63 -0.01
C GLN A 44 1.42 -6.03 -1.38
N SER A 45 0.57 -6.51 -2.29
CA SER A 45 0.99 -6.88 -3.65
C SER A 45 1.44 -5.66 -4.48
N ALA A 46 0.82 -4.50 -4.26
CA ALA A 46 1.14 -3.27 -4.95
C ALA A 46 2.50 -2.67 -4.58
N PHE A 47 3.16 -3.09 -3.49
CA PHE A 47 4.51 -2.62 -3.13
C PHE A 47 5.57 -2.97 -4.18
N THR A 48 5.35 -4.02 -4.95
CA THR A 48 6.24 -4.47 -6.03
C THR A 48 5.67 -4.24 -7.42
N ASP A 49 4.61 -3.42 -7.56
CA ASP A 49 4.03 -3.13 -8.86
C ASP A 49 5.05 -2.43 -9.78
N LEU A 50 4.99 -2.71 -11.09
CA LEU A 50 5.86 -2.09 -12.08
C LEU A 50 5.60 -0.58 -12.20
N SER A 51 4.36 -0.15 -11.97
CA SER A 51 3.95 1.25 -11.98
C SER A 51 4.33 1.94 -10.67
N ARG A 52 5.25 2.91 -10.74
CA ARG A 52 5.65 3.70 -9.57
C ARG A 52 4.48 4.42 -8.89
N PRO A 53 3.51 5.05 -9.60
CA PRO A 53 2.32 5.62 -8.97
C PRO A 53 1.54 4.64 -8.08
N ILE A 54 1.36 3.39 -8.54
CA ILE A 54 0.69 2.34 -7.76
C ILE A 54 1.46 2.05 -6.47
N ARG A 55 2.79 1.92 -6.55
CA ARG A 55 3.64 1.71 -5.36
C ARG A 55 3.51 2.86 -4.37
N ILE A 56 3.53 4.12 -4.84
CA ILE A 56 3.40 5.30 -3.97
C ILE A 56 2.08 5.26 -3.19
N LEU A 57 0.97 5.02 -3.90
CA LEU A 57 -0.35 4.96 -3.28
C LEU A 57 -0.44 3.82 -2.27
N ALA A 58 0.14 2.66 -2.58
CA ALA A 58 0.19 1.53 -1.66
C ALA A 58 0.97 1.87 -0.37
N TYR A 59 2.16 2.46 -0.49
CA TYR A 59 2.93 2.88 0.68
C TYR A 59 2.19 3.92 1.51
N GLN A 60 1.54 4.90 0.88
CA GLN A 60 0.73 5.89 1.58
C GLN A 60 -0.46 5.26 2.33
N CYS A 61 -1.18 4.32 1.70
CA CYS A 61 -2.24 3.55 2.36
C CYS A 61 -1.72 2.83 3.61
N ALA A 62 -0.60 2.13 3.48
CA ALA A 62 0.01 1.40 4.59
C ALA A 62 0.47 2.35 5.71
N LEU A 63 1.15 3.45 5.37
CA LEU A 63 1.64 4.42 6.34
C LEU A 63 0.51 5.14 7.08
N ASN A 64 -0.59 5.50 6.42
CA ASN A 64 -1.76 6.09 7.07
C ASN A 64 -2.33 5.15 8.15
N TYR A 65 -2.40 3.85 7.82
CA TYR A 65 -2.90 2.85 8.75
C TYR A 65 -1.95 2.58 9.90
N ILE A 66 -0.66 2.38 9.62
CA ILE A 66 0.37 2.14 10.63
C ILE A 66 0.51 3.35 11.55
N SER A 67 0.48 4.57 11.03
CA SER A 67 0.57 5.79 11.85
C SER A 67 -0.58 5.92 12.84
N SER A 68 -1.73 5.33 12.53
CA SER A 68 -2.89 5.29 13.42
C SER A 68 -2.90 4.06 14.34
N ASN A 69 -2.21 2.99 13.93
CA ASN A 69 -2.11 1.72 14.64
C ASN A 69 -0.69 1.12 14.49
N PRO A 70 0.32 1.59 15.25
CA PRO A 70 1.73 1.21 15.02
C PRO A 70 2.00 -0.30 15.07
N SER A 71 1.27 -1.03 15.92
CA SER A 71 1.34 -2.49 16.04
C SER A 71 0.98 -3.23 14.74
N MET A 72 0.20 -2.59 13.85
CA MET A 72 -0.24 -3.19 12.59
C MET A 72 0.82 -3.15 11.49
N SER A 73 1.97 -2.51 11.73
CA SER A 73 3.15 -2.56 10.86
C SER A 73 3.58 -3.98 10.50
N VAL A 74 3.43 -4.93 11.44
CA VAL A 74 3.75 -6.35 11.25
C VAL A 74 3.06 -6.96 10.04
N HIS A 75 1.87 -6.48 9.70
CA HIS A 75 1.12 -6.99 8.56
C HIS A 75 1.72 -6.58 7.21
N PHE A 76 2.52 -5.52 7.15
CA PHE A 76 3.17 -5.07 5.91
C PHE A 76 4.64 -5.48 5.84
N MET A 77 5.25 -5.89 6.95
CA MET A 77 6.68 -6.20 7.03
C MET A 77 7.15 -7.24 6.01
N SER A 78 6.39 -8.32 5.81
CA SER A 78 6.74 -9.36 4.84
C SER A 78 6.78 -8.80 3.41
N ALA A 79 5.70 -8.15 2.98
CA ALA A 79 5.60 -7.55 1.65
C ALA A 79 6.63 -6.43 1.44
N TYR A 80 6.88 -5.61 2.47
CA TYR A 80 7.87 -4.55 2.42
C TYR A 80 9.30 -5.10 2.29
N SER A 81 9.61 -6.17 3.03
CA SER A 81 10.90 -6.87 2.91
C SER A 81 11.11 -7.45 1.52
N VAL A 82 10.05 -8.02 0.91
CA VAL A 82 10.09 -8.49 -0.48
C VAL A 82 10.37 -7.34 -1.44
N ALA A 83 9.77 -6.16 -1.22
CA ALA A 83 10.02 -4.98 -2.05
C ALA A 83 11.46 -4.46 -1.91
N LEU A 84 12.00 -4.39 -0.69
CA LEU A 84 13.38 -3.99 -0.42
C LEU A 84 14.41 -4.93 -1.05
N LEU A 85 14.11 -6.23 -1.09
CA LEU A 85 14.99 -7.27 -1.65
C LEU A 85 14.65 -7.60 -3.11
N HIS A 86 13.81 -6.80 -3.76
CA HIS A 86 13.34 -7.10 -5.10
C HIS A 86 14.48 -6.98 -6.14
N ARG A 87 14.48 -7.87 -7.14
CA ARG A 87 15.51 -7.92 -8.21
C ARG A 87 15.58 -6.66 -9.07
N SER A 88 14.47 -5.91 -9.17
CA SER A 88 14.44 -4.63 -9.89
C SER A 88 14.92 -3.52 -8.97
N ALA A 89 16.02 -2.87 -9.35
CA ALA A 89 16.59 -1.75 -8.62
C ALA A 89 15.60 -0.58 -8.44
N ASP A 90 14.73 -0.32 -9.42
CA ASP A 90 13.71 0.74 -9.28
C ASP A 90 12.70 0.43 -8.17
N ILE A 91 12.30 -0.83 -8.02
CA ILE A 91 11.36 -1.24 -6.96
C ILE A 91 12.06 -1.21 -5.60
N SER A 92 13.27 -1.75 -5.49
CA SER A 92 13.99 -1.81 -4.21
C SER A 92 14.44 -0.44 -3.72
N LEU A 93 14.96 0.42 -4.60
CA LEU A 93 15.30 1.80 -4.24
C LEU A 93 14.07 2.62 -3.87
N HIS A 94 12.94 2.39 -4.55
CA HIS A 94 11.68 3.05 -4.19
C HIS A 94 11.15 2.55 -2.85
N ALA A 95 11.23 1.26 -2.54
CA ALA A 95 10.90 0.75 -1.21
C ALA A 95 11.80 1.38 -0.14
N LEU A 96 13.10 1.51 -0.42
CA LEU A 96 14.08 2.10 0.48
C LEU A 96 13.79 3.58 0.78
N SER A 97 13.23 4.33 -0.18
CA SER A 97 12.90 5.75 0.04
C SER A 97 11.79 5.97 1.08
N PHE A 98 10.99 4.96 1.43
CA PHE A 98 9.98 5.02 2.49
C PHE A 98 10.45 4.46 3.83
N LEU A 99 11.72 4.02 3.94
CA LEU A 99 12.22 3.33 5.12
C LEU A 99 12.10 4.19 6.39
N SER A 100 12.41 5.48 6.28
CA SER A 100 12.36 6.40 7.42
C SER A 100 10.94 6.56 7.95
N GLU A 101 9.97 6.78 7.06
CA GLU A 101 8.56 6.91 7.37
C GLU A 101 8.01 5.62 7.95
N PHE A 102 8.39 4.47 7.39
CA PHE A 102 7.93 3.16 7.87
C PHE A 102 8.46 2.88 9.29
N ILE A 103 9.73 3.13 9.56
CA ILE A 103 10.32 2.98 10.90
C ILE A 103 9.65 3.94 11.90
N THR A 104 9.41 5.18 11.49
CA THR A 104 8.83 6.20 12.36
C THR A 104 7.38 5.88 12.71
N ALA A 105 6.58 5.48 11.72
CA ALA A 105 5.18 5.13 11.93
C ALA A 105 4.99 3.84 12.75
N SER A 106 5.96 2.91 12.68
CA SER A 106 5.88 1.61 13.37
C SER A 106 6.31 1.63 14.84
N ARG A 107 6.71 2.80 15.37
CA ARG A 107 7.09 2.99 16.78
C ARG A 107 5.91 3.46 17.62
#